data_AF-A0A3Q0RFW0-F1
#
_entry.id   AF-A0A3Q0RFW0-F1
#
_cell.length_a   1.000
_cell.length_b   1.000
_cell.length_c   1.000
_cell.angle_alpha   90.00
_cell.angle_beta   90.00
_cell.angle_gamma   90.00
#
_symmetry.space_group_name_H-M   'P 1'
#
loop_
_entity.id
_entity.type
_entity.pdbx_description
1 polymer ?
#
loop_
_entity_poly.entity_id
_entity_poly.type
_entity_poly.pdbx_seq_one_letter_code
_entity_poly.pdbx_strand_id
1 'polypeptide(L)'
;MYCFEHRGQTVTALCWDTSVLKVFVGDSGGKVSFLRAGSSKLGKVGSAFVIFPVQTVTTVDSKVVQLGYQDGRLLVSSLTRCYLCDTEKEKFWRVGNKERDGEYGACFFPQSRGLLMGQPPLLYCARPGSRIWEASFNGEVLSTHQFKQLLACPPLPLITFRNEPNYNPVQKTPQSVAFPKLHGIIFLNNNYQNLLTWTDSAIYIFTPQNGQVLLWTEIKGLVDVAVYRSELFCLHGSGRLSHLSLLSAERCIERLLRRESWLLTAAVCCMFQHAITTGRARKSIPIDRLEHLKSQLSSSTHLELIGQLEEVITKVEPLDSASSSRRSSISSHESFNVLDCGIYRVISRRGSQSDEEMSSLLNHSVSEEERLKEFSFVQDEDQVDHEECVCCAIRSSPR
;
A
#
# COMPACT_ATOMS: atom_id res chain seq x y z
N MET A 1 34.81 -15.82 -6.05
CA MET A 1 34.47 -16.46 -4.76
C MET A 1 33.10 -17.11 -4.96
N TYR A 2 33.07 -18.42 -5.20
CA TYR A 2 31.82 -19.16 -5.41
C TYR A 2 31.18 -19.38 -4.03
N CYS A 3 30.06 -18.70 -3.75
CA CYS A 3 29.27 -18.98 -2.57
C CYS A 3 28.64 -20.37 -2.74
N PHE A 4 29.06 -21.34 -1.93
CA PHE A 4 28.51 -22.71 -1.94
C PHE A 4 27.24 -22.84 -1.11
N GLU A 5 26.83 -21.79 -0.40
CA GLU A 5 25.81 -21.85 0.64
C GLU A 5 24.45 -22.33 0.12
N HIS A 6 24.09 -21.89 -1.09
CA HIS A 6 22.85 -22.24 -1.80
C HIS A 6 23.09 -23.21 -2.97
N ARG A 7 24.23 -23.91 -3.01
CA ARG A 7 24.58 -24.77 -4.15
C ARG A 7 23.55 -25.88 -4.33
N GLY A 8 23.03 -26.00 -5.56
CA GLY A 8 22.02 -27.00 -5.91
C GLY A 8 20.60 -26.64 -5.46
N GLN A 9 20.39 -25.46 -4.87
CA GLN A 9 19.09 -24.94 -4.50
C GLN A 9 18.75 -23.70 -5.33
N THR A 10 17.48 -23.52 -5.66
CA THR A 10 16.99 -22.33 -6.37
C THR A 10 16.81 -21.20 -5.35
N VAL A 11 17.37 -20.02 -5.63
CA VAL A 11 17.09 -18.81 -4.85
C VAL A 11 15.65 -18.39 -5.11
N THR A 12 14.86 -18.23 -4.05
CA THR A 12 13.42 -17.98 -4.15
C THR A 12 13.01 -16.65 -3.53
N ALA A 13 13.83 -16.09 -2.64
CA ALA A 13 13.56 -14.81 -2.03
C ALA A 13 14.86 -14.01 -1.84
N LEU A 14 14.76 -12.71 -2.07
CA LEU A 14 15.81 -11.74 -1.80
C LEU A 14 15.20 -10.57 -1.02
N CYS A 15 15.93 -10.06 -0.05
CA CYS A 15 15.58 -8.84 0.67
C CYS A 15 16.84 -8.02 0.90
N TRP A 16 16.85 -6.78 0.41
CA TRP A 16 17.97 -5.86 0.61
C TRP A 16 17.54 -4.78 1.59
N ASP A 17 18.32 -4.62 2.66
CA ASP A 17 18.31 -3.40 3.47
C ASP A 17 19.47 -2.47 3.09
N THR A 18 19.13 -1.29 2.57
CA THR A 18 20.11 -0.28 2.13
C THR A 18 20.78 0.45 3.28
N SER A 19 20.20 0.47 4.48
CA SER A 19 20.75 1.16 5.65
C SER A 19 21.93 0.40 6.25
N VAL A 20 21.82 -0.93 6.36
CA VAL A 20 22.90 -1.79 6.88
C VAL A 20 23.74 -2.43 5.77
N LEU A 21 23.42 -2.13 4.50
CA LEU A 21 24.04 -2.69 3.31
C LEU A 21 24.11 -4.23 3.37
N LYS A 22 23.01 -4.87 3.77
CA LYS A 22 22.88 -6.34 3.82
C LYS A 22 21.89 -6.81 2.78
N VAL A 23 22.24 -7.88 2.08
CA VAL A 23 21.33 -8.62 1.21
C VAL A 23 21.09 -9.98 1.84
N PHE A 24 19.83 -10.26 2.18
CA PHE A 24 19.36 -11.54 2.67
C PHE A 24 18.86 -12.39 1.51
N VAL A 25 19.17 -13.68 1.56
CA VAL A 25 18.89 -14.65 0.51
C VAL A 25 18.20 -15.86 1.13
N GLY A 26 17.08 -16.27 0.55
CA GLY A 26 16.33 -17.47 0.90
C GLY A 26 16.20 -18.40 -0.30
N ASP A 27 16.23 -19.72 -0.06
CA ASP A 27 16.17 -20.73 -1.13
C ASP A 27 15.02 -21.74 -0.99
N SER A 28 14.93 -22.62 -2.00
CA SER A 28 13.98 -23.73 -2.07
C SER A 28 14.15 -24.78 -0.98
N GLY A 29 15.35 -24.90 -0.39
CA GLY A 29 15.65 -25.80 0.72
C GLY A 29 15.33 -25.23 2.09
N GLY A 30 14.90 -23.96 2.17
CA GLY A 30 14.63 -23.27 3.43
C GLY A 30 15.86 -22.61 4.06
N LYS A 31 17.02 -22.62 3.40
CA LYS A 31 18.20 -21.95 3.94
C LYS A 31 18.07 -20.44 3.76
N VAL A 32 18.40 -19.69 4.82
CA VAL A 32 18.46 -18.23 4.83
C VAL A 32 19.85 -17.77 5.21
N SER A 33 20.47 -16.99 4.34
CA SER A 33 21.79 -16.39 4.56
C SER A 33 21.76 -14.89 4.31
N PHE A 34 22.83 -14.19 4.70
CA PHE A 34 23.04 -12.81 4.29
C PHE A 34 24.48 -12.57 3.85
N LEU A 35 24.64 -11.56 3.02
CA LEU A 35 25.93 -11.01 2.63
C LEU A 35 25.92 -9.51 2.89
N ARG A 36 27.05 -8.97 3.33
CA ARG A 36 27.23 -7.52 3.44
C ARG A 36 27.77 -6.98 2.11
N ALA A 37 26.99 -6.12 1.47
CA ALA A 37 27.39 -5.37 0.30
C ALA A 37 28.34 -4.24 0.75
N GLY A 38 29.64 -4.42 0.60
CA GLY A 38 30.63 -3.39 0.97
C GLY A 38 30.61 -2.22 -0.02
N SER A 39 30.57 -0.98 0.49
CA SER A 39 30.97 0.20 -0.27
C SER A 39 32.49 0.37 -0.13
N SER A 40 33.23 0.18 -1.22
CA SER A 40 34.57 0.75 -1.32
C SER A 40 34.40 2.27 -1.24
N LYS A 41 35.02 2.93 -0.25
CA LYS A 41 35.01 4.40 -0.11
C LYS A 41 35.06 5.07 -1.50
N LEU A 42 33.97 5.77 -1.85
CA LEU A 42 33.86 6.56 -3.07
C LEU A 42 35.00 7.59 -3.05
N GLY A 43 36.06 7.36 -3.85
CA GLY A 43 37.23 8.26 -3.86
C GLY A 43 38.57 7.65 -4.28
N LYS A 44 38.69 6.33 -4.42
CA LYS A 44 39.88 5.74 -5.07
C LYS A 44 39.46 4.83 -6.23
N VAL A 45 39.61 5.36 -7.44
CA VAL A 45 39.58 4.58 -8.68
C VAL A 45 40.54 3.41 -8.51
N GLY A 46 40.02 2.18 -8.45
CA GLY A 46 40.80 0.95 -8.28
C GLY A 46 40.60 0.18 -6.97
N SER A 47 39.77 0.63 -6.01
CA SER A 47 39.42 -0.20 -4.86
C SER A 47 38.47 -1.33 -5.26
N ALA A 48 38.95 -2.57 -5.26
CA ALA A 48 38.10 -3.74 -5.45
C ALA A 48 36.96 -3.78 -4.42
N PHE A 49 35.77 -4.22 -4.85
CA PHE A 49 34.66 -4.51 -3.95
C PHE A 49 35.11 -5.57 -2.93
N VAL A 50 35.16 -5.21 -1.65
CA VAL A 50 35.40 -6.18 -0.58
C VAL A 50 34.07 -6.88 -0.30
N ILE A 51 33.91 -8.07 -0.86
CA ILE A 51 32.77 -8.94 -0.58
C ILE A 51 33.06 -9.70 0.72
N PHE A 52 32.24 -9.46 1.73
CA PHE A 52 32.30 -10.22 2.98
C PHE A 52 31.78 -11.65 2.75
N PRO A 53 32.30 -12.65 3.49
CA PRO A 53 31.79 -14.02 3.38
C PRO A 53 30.30 -14.06 3.69
N VAL A 54 29.57 -14.92 2.97
CA VAL A 54 28.16 -15.19 3.22
C VAL A 54 28.02 -15.84 4.59
N GLN A 55 27.07 -15.35 5.39
CA GLN A 55 26.78 -15.85 6.73
C GLN A 55 25.38 -16.43 6.78
N THR A 56 25.26 -17.66 7.25
CA THR A 56 23.96 -18.31 7.41
C THR A 56 23.26 -17.74 8.62
N VAL A 57 22.02 -17.26 8.43
CA VAL A 57 21.16 -16.78 9.50
C VAL A 57 20.46 -17.95 10.15
N THR A 58 19.78 -18.78 9.34
CA THR A 58 19.00 -19.92 9.82
C THR A 58 18.65 -20.88 8.67
N THR A 59 18.08 -22.02 9.01
CA THR A 59 17.44 -22.93 8.06
C THR A 59 16.02 -23.20 8.56
N VAL A 60 15.03 -22.81 7.76
CA VAL A 60 13.61 -23.10 8.04
C VAL A 60 13.22 -24.45 7.43
N ASP A 61 12.03 -24.89 7.77
CA ASP A 61 11.50 -26.23 7.50
C ASP A 61 11.01 -26.48 6.05
N SER A 62 10.92 -25.44 5.23
CA SER A 62 10.43 -25.52 3.85
C SER A 62 10.91 -24.34 3.00
N LYS A 63 10.65 -24.39 1.68
CA LYS A 63 10.98 -23.32 0.71
C LYS A 63 10.63 -21.93 1.26
N VAL A 64 11.59 -21.02 1.17
CA VAL A 64 11.37 -19.60 1.50
C VAL A 64 10.53 -18.95 0.41
N VAL A 65 9.42 -18.33 0.79
CA VAL A 65 8.46 -17.65 -0.09
C VAL A 65 8.78 -16.15 -0.17
N GLN A 66 9.02 -15.52 0.97
CA GLN A 66 9.27 -14.08 1.05
C GLN A 66 10.15 -13.76 2.26
N LEU A 67 11.02 -12.77 2.10
CA LEU A 67 11.82 -12.18 3.15
C LEU A 67 11.44 -10.71 3.35
N GLY A 68 11.52 -10.23 4.58
CA GLY A 68 11.42 -8.81 4.90
C GLY A 68 12.42 -8.45 5.99
N TYR A 69 12.98 -7.26 5.95
CA TYR A 69 13.91 -6.79 6.99
C TYR A 69 13.49 -5.39 7.44
N GLN A 70 13.45 -5.19 8.76
CA GLN A 70 13.18 -3.89 9.36
C GLN A 70 13.77 -3.85 10.77
N ASP A 71 14.47 -2.76 11.11
CA ASP A 71 14.93 -2.44 12.48
C ASP A 71 15.63 -3.63 13.20
N GLY A 72 16.63 -4.23 12.52
CA GLY A 72 17.40 -5.34 13.08
C GLY A 72 16.69 -6.70 13.05
N ARG A 73 15.46 -6.76 12.53
CA ARG A 73 14.65 -7.98 12.48
C ARG A 73 14.42 -8.46 11.06
N LEU A 74 14.63 -9.76 10.87
CA LEU A 74 14.37 -10.48 9.64
C LEU A 74 13.08 -11.31 9.77
N LEU A 75 12.13 -11.05 8.88
CA LEU A 75 10.91 -11.83 8.69
C LEU A 75 11.16 -12.86 7.60
N VAL A 76 10.88 -14.14 7.90
CA VAL A 76 11.04 -15.27 6.98
C VAL A 76 9.70 -15.97 6.80
N SER A 77 9.13 -15.85 5.62
CA SER A 77 7.89 -16.51 5.22
C SER A 77 8.24 -17.80 4.48
N SER A 78 7.88 -18.99 4.99
CA SER A 78 8.05 -20.30 4.33
C SER A 78 6.70 -20.90 3.90
N LEU A 79 6.71 -22.03 3.17
CA LEU A 79 5.46 -22.70 2.75
C LEU A 79 4.57 -23.12 3.92
N THR A 80 5.20 -23.43 5.06
CA THR A 80 4.55 -24.06 6.21
C THR A 80 4.35 -23.10 7.38
N ARG A 81 5.24 -22.11 7.54
CA ARG A 81 5.29 -21.24 8.72
C ARG A 81 5.81 -19.84 8.37
N CYS A 82 5.74 -18.93 9.35
CA CYS A 82 6.34 -17.61 9.27
C CYS A 82 7.16 -17.40 10.55
N TYR A 83 8.36 -16.84 10.40
CA TYR A 83 9.34 -16.69 11.46
C TYR A 83 9.80 -15.25 11.55
N LEU A 84 10.06 -14.79 12.76
CA LEU A 84 10.72 -13.54 13.04
C LEU A 84 12.06 -13.83 13.70
N CYS A 85 13.11 -13.22 13.18
CA CYS A 85 14.47 -13.34 13.69
C CYS A 85 14.96 -11.95 14.12
N ASP A 86 15.47 -11.84 15.33
CA ASP A 86 16.26 -10.69 15.76
C ASP A 86 17.72 -11.00 15.39
N THR A 87 18.23 -10.26 14.41
CA THR A 87 19.55 -10.50 13.81
C THR A 87 20.70 -10.00 14.69
N GLU A 88 20.42 -9.20 15.71
CA GLU A 88 21.41 -8.72 16.67
C GLU A 88 21.53 -9.67 17.87
N LYS A 89 20.41 -10.19 18.35
CA LYS A 89 20.35 -11.10 19.49
C LYS A 89 20.37 -12.59 19.10
N GLU A 90 20.34 -12.87 17.79
CA GLU A 90 20.25 -14.22 17.21
C GLU A 90 19.07 -15.03 17.78
N LYS A 91 17.95 -14.35 18.05
CA LYS A 91 16.74 -14.97 18.58
C LYS A 91 15.73 -15.21 17.48
N PHE A 92 15.07 -16.36 17.54
CA PHE A 92 14.12 -16.82 16.53
C PHE A 92 12.78 -17.15 17.18
N TRP A 93 11.71 -16.61 16.61
CA TRP A 93 10.34 -16.85 17.04
C TRP A 93 9.49 -17.28 15.86
N ARG A 94 8.53 -18.16 16.13
CA ARG A 94 7.46 -18.45 15.17
C ARG A 94 6.37 -17.39 15.32
N VAL A 95 5.88 -16.89 14.19
CA VAL A 95 4.71 -16.00 14.16
C VAL A 95 3.44 -16.86 14.28
N GLY A 96 2.82 -16.81 15.45
CA GLY A 96 1.67 -17.63 15.83
C GLY A 96 1.97 -19.13 15.93
N ASN A 97 0.92 -19.91 16.20
CA ASN A 97 1.06 -21.34 16.46
C ASN A 97 0.47 -22.26 15.38
N LYS A 98 -0.40 -21.76 14.50
CA LYS A 98 -0.97 -22.57 13.43
C LYS A 98 -0.06 -22.55 12.20
N GLU A 99 0.14 -23.74 11.65
CA GLU A 99 0.81 -23.93 10.38
C GLU A 99 -0.08 -23.51 9.22
N ARG A 100 0.51 -23.44 8.04
CA ARG A 100 -0.15 -23.20 6.77
C ARG A 100 0.42 -24.20 5.76
N ASP A 101 -0.21 -24.29 4.60
CA ASP A 101 0.25 -25.11 3.50
C ASP A 101 0.05 -24.36 2.18
N GLY A 102 1.15 -23.92 1.58
CA GLY A 102 1.18 -23.20 0.31
C GLY A 102 2.01 -21.91 0.36
N GLU A 103 2.04 -21.21 -0.78
CA GLU A 103 2.77 -19.94 -0.89
C GLU A 103 1.96 -18.80 -0.27
N TYR A 104 2.48 -18.26 0.83
CA TYR A 104 1.89 -17.15 1.54
C TYR A 104 2.96 -16.16 1.96
N GLY A 105 2.71 -14.88 1.71
CA GLY A 105 3.64 -13.79 1.98
C GLY A 105 3.60 -13.32 3.43
N ALA A 106 4.59 -12.51 3.79
CA ALA A 106 4.62 -11.78 5.04
C ALA A 106 5.45 -10.50 4.88
N CYS A 107 5.03 -9.41 5.52
CA CYS A 107 5.77 -8.16 5.49
C CYS A 107 5.67 -7.41 6.81
N PHE A 108 6.63 -6.52 7.05
CA PHE A 108 6.49 -5.49 8.06
C PHE A 108 5.52 -4.41 7.58
N PHE A 109 4.81 -3.81 8.51
CA PHE A 109 3.92 -2.71 8.20
C PHE A 109 4.69 -1.39 8.25
N PRO A 110 4.71 -0.61 7.16
CA PRO A 110 5.59 0.54 7.04
C PRO A 110 5.13 1.61 8.03
N GLN A 111 5.97 2.03 8.97
CA GLN A 111 5.60 3.06 9.94
C GLN A 111 5.61 4.46 9.29
N SER A 112 4.51 5.19 9.42
CA SER A 112 4.47 6.62 9.06
C SER A 112 5.23 7.42 10.12
N ARG A 113 6.30 8.11 9.70
CA ARG A 113 7.28 8.81 10.56
C ARG A 113 6.73 10.00 11.39
N GLY A 114 5.43 10.11 11.64
CA GLY A 114 4.87 11.28 12.33
C GLY A 114 3.63 11.09 13.22
N LEU A 115 2.92 9.96 13.15
CA LEU A 115 1.63 9.81 13.86
C LEU A 115 1.60 8.73 14.95
N LEU A 116 2.62 7.88 15.02
CA LEU A 116 2.66 6.71 15.91
C LEU A 116 4.00 6.60 16.64
N MET A 117 4.58 7.72 17.08
CA MET A 117 5.73 7.67 18.00
C MET A 117 5.33 6.88 19.25
N GLY A 118 5.85 5.65 19.37
CA GLY A 118 5.67 4.78 20.53
C GLY A 118 4.77 3.55 20.33
N GLN A 119 4.10 3.37 19.18
CA GLN A 119 3.42 2.09 18.93
C GLN A 119 4.44 1.04 18.45
N PRO A 120 4.40 -0.18 19.00
CA PRO A 120 5.29 -1.24 18.55
C PRO A 120 5.01 -1.51 17.07
N PRO A 121 6.04 -1.69 16.25
CA PRO A 121 5.84 -2.04 14.85
C PRO A 121 5.05 -3.36 14.74
N LEU A 122 4.30 -3.49 13.65
CA LEU A 122 3.42 -4.62 13.37
C LEU A 122 3.91 -5.35 12.12
N LEU A 123 3.63 -6.64 12.06
CA LEU A 123 3.87 -7.46 10.88
C LEU A 123 2.58 -8.15 10.44
N TYR A 124 2.47 -8.38 9.14
CA TYR A 124 1.32 -9.04 8.53
C TYR A 124 1.76 -10.34 7.86
N CYS A 125 1.00 -11.41 8.07
CA CYS A 125 1.29 -12.73 7.53
C CYS A 125 0.05 -13.32 6.84
N ALA A 126 0.16 -13.62 5.56
CA ALA A 126 -0.91 -14.27 4.81
C ALA A 126 -1.16 -15.72 5.27
N ARG A 127 -2.41 -16.14 5.19
CA ARG A 127 -2.92 -17.44 5.64
C ARG A 127 -4.01 -17.98 4.69
N PRO A 128 -4.23 -19.31 4.68
CA PRO A 128 -5.27 -19.93 3.86
C PRO A 128 -6.66 -19.31 4.06
N GLY A 129 -7.44 -19.25 2.98
CA GLY A 129 -8.81 -18.73 2.97
C GLY A 129 -8.89 -17.20 2.91
N SER A 130 -7.94 -16.54 2.22
CA SER A 130 -7.85 -15.08 2.12
C SER A 130 -7.79 -14.39 3.48
N ARG A 131 -6.99 -14.95 4.38
CA ARG A 131 -6.79 -14.42 5.73
C ARG A 131 -5.43 -13.76 5.84
N ILE A 132 -5.34 -12.73 6.67
CA ILE A 132 -4.06 -12.11 7.03
C ILE A 132 -4.02 -11.98 8.55
N TRP A 133 -2.98 -12.51 9.17
CA TRP A 133 -2.70 -12.26 10.58
C TRP A 133 -1.97 -10.96 10.75
N GLU A 134 -2.42 -10.18 11.72
CA GLU A 134 -1.65 -9.08 12.29
C GLU A 134 -0.94 -9.60 13.53
N ALA A 135 0.35 -9.35 13.63
CA ALA A 135 1.16 -9.84 14.73
C ALA A 135 2.09 -8.77 15.27
N SER A 136 2.42 -8.91 16.56
CA SER A 136 3.42 -8.10 17.23
C SER A 136 4.83 -8.48 16.76
N PHE A 137 5.80 -7.62 17.08
CA PHE A 137 7.21 -7.92 16.89
C PHE A 137 7.76 -9.00 17.85
N ASN A 138 6.93 -9.64 18.65
CA ASN A 138 7.33 -10.84 19.41
C ASN A 138 6.80 -12.14 18.76
N GLY A 139 6.13 -12.03 17.60
CA GLY A 139 5.53 -13.15 16.90
C GLY A 139 4.14 -13.55 17.43
N GLU A 140 3.55 -12.77 18.33
CA GLU A 140 2.21 -13.01 18.86
C GLU A 140 1.16 -12.51 17.88
N VAL A 141 0.16 -13.34 17.58
CA VAL A 141 -0.95 -12.96 16.69
C VAL A 141 -1.94 -12.11 17.48
N LEU A 142 -2.14 -10.88 17.03
CA LEU A 142 -3.04 -9.90 17.64
C LEU A 142 -4.45 -10.00 17.05
N SER A 143 -4.55 -10.14 15.73
CA SER A 143 -5.84 -10.21 15.04
C SER A 143 -5.77 -11.05 13.74
N THR A 144 -6.93 -11.49 13.26
CA THR A 144 -7.08 -12.21 11.99
C THR A 144 -8.06 -11.47 11.09
N HIS A 145 -7.53 -10.83 10.06
CA HIS A 145 -8.28 -10.18 9.00
C HIS A 145 -8.80 -11.22 8.01
N GLN A 146 -10.09 -11.20 7.67
CA GLN A 146 -10.73 -12.18 6.79
C GLN A 146 -11.33 -11.51 5.55
N PHE A 147 -10.66 -11.66 4.40
CA PHE A 147 -11.03 -10.95 3.17
C PHE A 147 -11.90 -11.76 2.21
N LYS A 148 -12.10 -13.07 2.42
CA LYS A 148 -12.86 -13.93 1.48
C LYS A 148 -14.22 -13.35 1.08
N GLN A 149 -15.00 -12.88 2.05
CA GLN A 149 -16.31 -12.27 1.81
C GLN A 149 -16.18 -10.86 1.23
N LEU A 150 -15.17 -10.10 1.67
CA LEU A 150 -14.95 -8.72 1.21
C LEU A 150 -14.46 -8.65 -0.25
N LEU A 151 -13.81 -9.71 -0.73
CA LEU A 151 -13.42 -9.88 -2.13
C LEU A 151 -14.60 -10.18 -3.08
N ALA A 152 -15.82 -10.31 -2.55
CA ALA A 152 -17.05 -10.38 -3.36
C ALA A 152 -17.41 -9.03 -4.02
N CYS A 153 -16.70 -7.94 -3.69
CA CYS A 153 -16.86 -6.68 -4.41
C CYS A 153 -16.40 -6.81 -5.88
N PRO A 154 -17.01 -6.07 -6.83
CA PRO A 154 -16.56 -6.06 -8.21
C PRO A 154 -15.13 -5.49 -8.34
N PRO A 155 -14.33 -5.95 -9.33
CA PRO A 155 -13.02 -5.38 -9.60
C PRO A 155 -13.17 -3.95 -10.09
N LEU A 156 -12.21 -3.09 -9.74
CA LEU A 156 -12.12 -1.75 -10.32
C LEU A 156 -11.42 -1.83 -11.68
N PRO A 157 -11.97 -1.19 -12.73
CA PRO A 157 -11.33 -1.15 -14.03
C PRO A 157 -10.06 -0.32 -13.96
N LEU A 158 -9.07 -0.72 -14.76
CA LEU A 158 -7.91 0.11 -15.01
C LEU A 158 -8.31 1.29 -15.89
N ILE A 159 -7.97 2.50 -15.45
CA ILE A 159 -8.20 3.72 -16.24
C ILE A 159 -7.02 3.88 -17.19
N THR A 160 -7.30 3.90 -18.49
CA THR A 160 -6.31 4.10 -19.55
C THR A 160 -6.82 5.14 -20.53
N PHE A 161 -5.93 5.84 -21.23
CA PHE A 161 -6.34 6.79 -22.27
C PHE A 161 -6.88 6.13 -23.55
N ARG A 162 -6.75 4.81 -23.68
CA ARG A 162 -7.08 4.09 -24.91
C ARG A 162 -8.49 3.52 -24.92
N ASN A 163 -8.97 3.11 -23.75
CA ASN A 163 -10.20 2.34 -23.63
C ASN A 163 -11.11 2.96 -22.57
N GLU A 164 -12.42 2.95 -22.84
CA GLU A 164 -13.41 3.27 -21.84
C GLU A 164 -13.39 2.24 -20.70
N PRO A 165 -13.49 2.69 -19.44
CA PRO A 165 -13.47 1.79 -18.30
C PRO A 165 -14.78 1.00 -18.26
N ASN A 166 -14.70 -0.32 -18.45
CA ASN A 166 -15.84 -1.19 -18.26
C ASN A 166 -15.94 -1.59 -16.78
N TYR A 167 -16.79 -0.87 -16.04
CA TYR A 167 -17.11 -1.21 -14.65
C TYR A 167 -18.45 -1.94 -14.58
N ASN A 168 -18.42 -3.21 -14.19
CA ASN A 168 -19.62 -3.96 -13.89
C ASN A 168 -19.88 -3.93 -12.37
N PRO A 169 -20.92 -3.23 -11.88
CA PRO A 169 -21.19 -3.09 -10.45
C PRO A 169 -21.71 -4.37 -9.79
N VAL A 170 -21.98 -5.43 -10.56
CA VAL A 170 -22.51 -6.69 -10.05
C VAL A 170 -21.51 -7.33 -9.08
N GLN A 171 -22.00 -7.66 -7.88
CA GLN A 171 -21.21 -8.38 -6.88
C GLN A 171 -20.72 -9.71 -7.43
N LYS A 172 -19.44 -9.99 -7.16
CA LYS A 172 -18.82 -11.27 -7.46
C LYS A 172 -19.12 -12.26 -6.34
N THR A 173 -18.87 -13.53 -6.60
CA THR A 173 -18.89 -14.54 -5.55
C THR A 173 -17.68 -14.38 -4.62
N PRO A 174 -17.80 -14.73 -3.32
CA PRO A 174 -16.68 -14.73 -2.40
C PRO A 174 -15.50 -15.55 -2.93
N GLN A 175 -14.30 -14.98 -2.87
CA GLN A 175 -13.11 -15.55 -3.50
C GLN A 175 -12.14 -16.07 -2.45
N SER A 176 -11.62 -17.28 -2.65
CA SER A 176 -10.58 -17.86 -1.79
C SER A 176 -9.21 -17.72 -2.47
N VAL A 177 -8.69 -16.50 -2.45
CA VAL A 177 -7.41 -16.13 -3.05
C VAL A 177 -6.27 -16.40 -2.05
N ALA A 178 -5.20 -17.04 -2.53
CA ALA A 178 -3.93 -17.11 -1.80
C ALA A 178 -3.17 -15.78 -2.00
N PHE A 179 -2.44 -15.33 -0.98
CA PHE A 179 -1.66 -14.09 -1.03
C PHE A 179 -0.17 -14.45 -0.96
N PRO A 180 0.50 -14.74 -2.10
CA PRO A 180 1.82 -15.37 -2.12
C PRO A 180 2.93 -14.44 -1.62
N LYS A 181 2.78 -13.14 -1.87
CA LYS A 181 3.67 -12.09 -1.37
C LYS A 181 2.83 -10.96 -0.81
N LEU A 182 3.28 -10.36 0.29
CA LEU A 182 2.68 -9.17 0.88
C LEU A 182 3.67 -8.01 0.82
N HIS A 183 3.21 -6.84 0.40
CA HIS A 183 4.01 -5.62 0.40
C HIS A 183 3.27 -4.55 1.18
N GLY A 184 3.90 -4.04 2.24
CA GLY A 184 3.43 -2.86 2.93
C GLY A 184 3.73 -1.63 2.10
N ILE A 185 2.71 -0.85 1.76
CA ILE A 185 2.85 0.33 0.90
C ILE A 185 2.22 1.55 1.58
N ILE A 186 2.84 2.71 1.37
CA ILE A 186 2.31 4.01 1.79
C ILE A 186 2.09 4.81 0.52
N PHE A 187 0.84 5.12 0.23
CA PHE A 187 0.47 6.00 -0.87
C PHE A 187 -0.74 6.84 -0.45
N LEU A 188 -0.99 7.92 -1.18
CA LEU A 188 -1.91 9.04 -0.83
C LEU A 188 -1.36 9.99 0.26
N ASN A 189 -1.68 11.28 0.12
CA ASN A 189 -1.18 12.39 0.96
C ASN A 189 -1.48 12.26 2.46
N ASN A 190 -2.37 11.34 2.85
CA ASN A 190 -2.76 11.14 4.25
C ASN A 190 -1.96 10.02 4.95
N ASN A 191 -0.88 9.52 4.33
CA ASN A 191 -0.03 8.45 4.85
C ASN A 191 -0.81 7.18 5.22
N TYR A 192 -1.83 6.83 4.42
CA TYR A 192 -2.54 5.57 4.61
C TYR A 192 -1.62 4.41 4.27
N GLN A 193 -1.38 3.56 5.27
CA GLN A 193 -0.61 2.35 5.13
C GLN A 193 -1.55 1.24 4.66
N ASN A 194 -1.19 0.57 3.59
CA ASN A 194 -1.99 -0.48 2.98
C ASN A 194 -1.12 -1.72 2.73
N LEU A 195 -1.78 -2.85 2.53
CA LEU A 195 -1.15 -4.10 2.10
C LEU A 195 -1.46 -4.34 0.63
N LEU A 196 -0.43 -4.55 -0.17
CA LEU A 196 -0.53 -4.97 -1.56
C LEU A 196 -0.13 -6.44 -1.70
N THR A 197 -0.90 -7.18 -2.49
CA THR A 197 -0.60 -8.54 -2.93
C THR A 197 -1.10 -8.72 -4.35
N TRP A 198 -0.60 -9.71 -5.06
CA TRP A 198 -1.07 -10.05 -6.39
C TRP A 198 -1.11 -11.57 -6.58
N THR A 199 -1.86 -11.98 -7.59
CA THR A 199 -1.83 -13.32 -8.19
C THR A 199 -1.31 -13.18 -9.61
N ASP A 200 -1.37 -14.27 -10.39
CA ASP A 200 -1.14 -14.25 -11.83
C ASP A 200 -2.21 -13.46 -12.64
N SER A 201 -3.30 -13.05 -11.99
CA SER A 201 -4.53 -12.58 -12.64
C SER A 201 -5.09 -11.28 -12.06
N ALA A 202 -4.60 -10.83 -10.91
CA ALA A 202 -5.09 -9.62 -10.26
C ALA A 202 -4.12 -9.02 -9.25
N ILE A 203 -4.30 -7.72 -8.98
CA ILE A 203 -3.68 -6.99 -7.87
C ILE A 203 -4.75 -6.66 -6.85
N TYR A 204 -4.41 -6.80 -5.57
CA TYR A 204 -5.30 -6.55 -4.44
C TYR A 204 -4.63 -5.58 -3.46
N ILE A 205 -5.40 -4.63 -2.96
CA ILE A 205 -4.94 -3.67 -1.96
C ILE A 205 -5.93 -3.65 -0.79
N PHE A 206 -5.42 -3.83 0.43
CA PHE A 206 -6.19 -3.87 1.66
C PHE A 206 -5.78 -2.75 2.61
N THR A 207 -6.74 -2.25 3.38
CA THR A 207 -6.51 -1.33 4.49
C THR A 207 -6.74 -2.11 5.79
N PRO A 208 -5.69 -2.73 6.38
CA PRO A 208 -5.86 -3.68 7.47
C PRO A 208 -6.42 -3.05 8.75
N GLN A 209 -6.13 -1.77 9.02
CA GLN A 209 -6.60 -1.08 10.24
C GLN A 209 -8.13 -1.06 10.36
N ASN A 210 -8.82 -1.03 9.21
CA ASN A 210 -10.27 -1.01 9.14
C ASN A 210 -10.84 -2.34 8.59
N GLY A 211 -9.97 -3.33 8.31
CA GLY A 211 -10.37 -4.61 7.72
C GLY A 211 -11.05 -4.48 6.36
N GLN A 212 -10.66 -3.51 5.51
CA GLN A 212 -11.34 -3.22 4.25
C GLN A 212 -10.51 -3.64 3.02
N VAL A 213 -11.21 -4.02 1.95
CA VAL A 213 -10.64 -4.10 0.60
C VAL A 213 -10.68 -2.70 0.01
N LEU A 214 -9.52 -2.11 -0.22
CA LEU A 214 -9.43 -0.78 -0.81
C LEU A 214 -9.74 -0.83 -2.30
N LEU A 215 -9.11 -1.79 -2.99
CA LEU A 215 -9.46 -2.18 -4.35
C LEU A 215 -8.89 -3.55 -4.68
N TRP A 216 -9.40 -4.11 -5.77
CA TRP A 216 -8.69 -5.11 -6.55
C TRP A 216 -8.98 -4.88 -8.03
N THR A 217 -8.05 -5.27 -8.88
CA THR A 217 -8.14 -5.06 -10.33
C THR A 217 -7.56 -6.25 -11.08
N GLU A 218 -8.20 -6.62 -12.19
CA GLU A 218 -7.81 -7.77 -12.99
C GLU A 218 -6.67 -7.39 -13.94
N ILE A 219 -5.53 -8.06 -13.79
CA ILE A 219 -4.35 -7.89 -14.63
C ILE A 219 -3.75 -9.26 -14.89
N LYS A 220 -3.79 -9.70 -16.16
CA LYS A 220 -3.42 -11.06 -16.54
C LYS A 220 -1.91 -11.25 -16.71
N GLY A 221 -1.47 -12.46 -16.38
CA GLY A 221 -0.12 -12.95 -16.60
C GLY A 221 0.92 -12.25 -15.73
N LEU A 222 0.58 -11.82 -14.52
CA LEU A 222 1.52 -11.21 -13.58
C LEU A 222 2.50 -12.26 -13.03
N VAL A 223 3.77 -11.89 -12.94
CA VAL A 223 4.84 -12.71 -12.35
C VAL A 223 5.36 -12.05 -11.08
N ASP A 224 5.67 -10.75 -11.15
CA ASP A 224 6.19 -10.01 -10.00
C ASP A 224 5.73 -8.55 -10.08
N VAL A 225 5.61 -7.91 -8.91
CA VAL A 225 5.24 -6.50 -8.80
C VAL A 225 6.23 -5.80 -7.88
N ALA A 226 6.97 -4.84 -8.42
CA ALA A 226 7.77 -3.92 -7.63
C ALA A 226 6.99 -2.64 -7.37
N VAL A 227 7.12 -2.07 -6.18
CA VAL A 227 6.41 -0.85 -5.78
C VAL A 227 7.41 0.22 -5.37
N TYR A 228 7.26 1.42 -5.93
CA TYR A 228 8.00 2.60 -5.52
C TYR A 228 7.04 3.77 -5.34
N ARG A 229 6.89 4.25 -4.10
CA ARG A 229 5.90 5.28 -3.73
C ARG A 229 4.49 4.84 -4.14
N SER A 230 3.87 5.52 -5.10
CA SER A 230 2.55 5.23 -5.64
C SER A 230 2.60 4.51 -6.99
N GLU A 231 3.78 4.15 -7.47
CA GLU A 231 3.99 3.53 -8.78
C GLU A 231 4.24 2.03 -8.64
N LEU A 232 3.60 1.24 -9.51
CA LEU A 232 3.68 -0.21 -9.57
C LEU A 232 4.33 -0.60 -10.90
N PHE A 233 5.38 -1.40 -10.83
CA PHE A 233 6.05 -1.98 -11.98
C PHE A 233 5.73 -3.46 -12.01
N CYS A 234 4.92 -3.87 -12.98
CA CYS A 234 4.36 -5.20 -13.09
C CYS A 234 5.07 -5.99 -14.19
N LEU A 235 5.86 -6.99 -13.80
CA LEU A 235 6.47 -7.93 -14.73
C LEU A 235 5.45 -9.00 -15.13
N HIS A 236 5.24 -9.17 -16.43
CA HIS A 236 4.36 -10.20 -16.97
C HIS A 236 5.14 -11.42 -17.46
N GLY A 237 4.48 -12.58 -17.51
CA GLY A 237 5.05 -13.84 -18.02
C GLY A 237 5.43 -13.81 -19.49
N SER A 238 4.88 -12.86 -20.25
CA SER A 238 5.30 -12.57 -21.64
C SER A 238 6.63 -11.82 -21.74
N GLY A 239 7.23 -11.41 -20.62
CA GLY A 239 8.38 -10.50 -20.58
C GLY A 239 8.01 -9.01 -20.67
N ARG A 240 6.73 -8.68 -20.84
CA ARG A 240 6.25 -7.29 -20.82
C ARG A 240 6.39 -6.71 -19.42
N LEU A 241 6.87 -5.47 -19.32
CA LEU A 241 6.78 -4.65 -18.12
C LEU A 241 5.64 -3.64 -18.30
N SER A 242 4.69 -3.60 -17.38
CA SER A 242 3.67 -2.54 -17.33
C SER A 242 3.88 -1.64 -16.12
N HIS A 243 3.50 -0.38 -16.28
CA HIS A 243 3.62 0.67 -15.27
C HIS A 243 2.23 1.17 -14.90
N LEU A 244 1.89 1.12 -13.61
CA LEU A 244 0.60 1.56 -13.09
C LEU A 244 0.80 2.58 -11.97
N SER A 245 -0.02 3.63 -11.95
CA SER A 245 -0.05 4.62 -10.87
C SER A 245 -1.27 4.43 -9.96
N LEU A 246 -1.06 4.42 -8.65
CA LEU A 246 -2.15 4.49 -7.65
C LEU A 246 -2.56 5.95 -7.42
N LEU A 247 -3.80 6.28 -7.79
CA LEU A 247 -4.35 7.63 -7.63
C LEU A 247 -5.66 7.61 -6.86
N SER A 248 -5.90 8.66 -6.06
CA SER A 248 -7.27 8.94 -5.65
C SER A 248 -8.13 9.24 -6.89
N ALA A 249 -9.43 8.92 -6.82
CA ALA A 249 -10.37 9.28 -7.89
C ALA A 249 -10.28 10.78 -8.24
N GLU A 250 -10.15 11.65 -7.23
CA GLU A 250 -9.96 13.09 -7.40
C GLU A 250 -8.75 13.44 -8.29
N ARG A 251 -7.59 12.85 -7.98
CA ARG A 251 -6.35 13.07 -8.75
C ARG A 251 -6.41 12.47 -10.14
N CYS A 252 -7.10 11.34 -10.29
CA CYS A 252 -7.34 10.73 -11.59
C CYS A 252 -8.13 11.69 -12.50
N ILE A 253 -9.26 12.20 -12.00
CA ILE A 253 -10.10 13.17 -12.72
C ILE A 253 -9.32 14.44 -13.04
N GLU A 254 -8.57 14.99 -12.08
CA GLU A 254 -7.74 16.18 -12.32
C GLU A 254 -6.72 15.95 -13.45
N ARG A 255 -6.04 14.79 -13.47
CA ARG A 255 -5.11 14.43 -14.55
C ARG A 255 -5.81 14.29 -15.90
N LEU A 256 -7.01 13.71 -15.94
CA LEU A 256 -7.79 13.53 -17.17
C LEU A 256 -8.31 14.86 -17.73
N LEU A 257 -8.77 15.76 -16.86
CA LEU A 257 -9.19 17.13 -17.22
C LEU A 257 -8.04 17.93 -17.85
N ARG A 258 -6.83 17.85 -17.29
CA ARG A 258 -5.64 18.53 -17.83
C ARG A 258 -5.23 18.02 -19.22
N ARG A 259 -5.63 16.80 -19.57
CA ARG A 259 -5.38 16.18 -20.89
C ARG A 259 -6.58 16.27 -21.83
N GLU A 260 -7.62 17.03 -21.45
CA GLU A 260 -8.83 17.23 -22.27
C GLU A 260 -9.54 15.93 -22.68
N SER A 261 -9.38 14.86 -21.90
CA SER A 261 -10.02 13.57 -22.16
C SER A 261 -11.45 13.58 -21.60
N TRP A 262 -12.34 14.36 -22.22
CA TRP A 262 -13.66 14.69 -21.67
C TRP A 262 -14.52 13.46 -21.41
N LEU A 263 -14.67 12.57 -22.41
CA LEU A 263 -15.50 11.38 -22.31
C LEU A 263 -15.06 10.46 -21.16
N LEU A 264 -13.76 10.18 -21.09
CA LEU A 264 -13.16 9.35 -20.05
C LEU A 264 -13.30 10.02 -18.67
N THR A 265 -13.10 11.33 -18.59
CA THR A 265 -13.28 12.09 -17.35
C THR A 265 -14.71 11.97 -16.85
N ALA A 266 -15.71 12.15 -17.71
CA ALA A 266 -17.12 12.04 -17.34
C ALA A 266 -17.47 10.63 -16.86
N ALA A 267 -16.98 9.58 -17.54
CA ALA A 267 -17.16 8.19 -17.12
C ALA A 267 -16.55 7.91 -15.73
N VAL A 268 -15.33 8.38 -15.48
CA VAL A 268 -14.67 8.26 -14.17
C VAL A 268 -15.41 9.06 -13.10
N CYS A 269 -15.94 10.24 -13.44
CA CYS A 269 -16.76 11.03 -12.52
C CYS A 269 -18.01 10.27 -12.06
N CYS A 270 -18.75 9.69 -13.01
CA CYS A 270 -19.97 8.93 -12.71
C CYS A 270 -19.67 7.66 -11.90
N MET A 271 -18.60 6.94 -12.25
CA MET A 271 -18.18 5.72 -11.55
C MET A 271 -17.75 5.99 -10.10
N PHE A 272 -17.09 7.11 -9.83
CA PHE A 272 -16.59 7.48 -8.50
C PHE A 272 -17.32 8.66 -7.88
N GLN A 273 -18.63 8.80 -8.15
CA GLN A 273 -19.45 9.93 -7.68
C GLN A 273 -19.29 10.21 -6.17
N HIS A 274 -19.21 9.17 -5.33
CA HIS A 274 -19.05 9.31 -3.88
C HIS A 274 -17.73 9.94 -3.46
N ALA A 275 -16.67 9.83 -4.26
CA ALA A 275 -15.41 10.50 -3.96
C ALA A 275 -15.51 12.00 -4.24
N ILE A 276 -16.28 12.37 -5.28
CA ILE A 276 -16.38 13.72 -5.82
C ILE A 276 -17.37 14.58 -5.03
N THR A 277 -18.48 13.99 -4.58
CA THR A 277 -19.49 14.72 -3.82
C THR A 277 -19.02 15.13 -2.43
N THR A 278 -17.91 14.56 -1.94
CA THR A 278 -17.34 14.94 -0.64
C THR A 278 -16.71 16.34 -0.67
N GLY A 279 -16.80 17.06 0.44
CA GLY A 279 -16.27 18.44 0.55
C GLY A 279 -14.76 18.58 0.29
N ARG A 280 -13.97 17.49 0.39
CA ARG A 280 -12.53 17.51 0.15
C ARG A 280 -12.18 17.63 -1.33
N ALA A 281 -12.94 16.96 -2.20
CA ALA A 281 -12.74 16.95 -3.64
C ALA A 281 -12.98 18.32 -4.29
N ARG A 282 -13.77 19.21 -3.66
CA ARG A 282 -14.13 20.53 -4.20
C ARG A 282 -12.94 21.43 -4.48
N LYS A 283 -11.84 21.27 -3.73
CA LYS A 283 -10.62 22.06 -3.94
C LYS A 283 -9.91 21.72 -5.26
N SER A 284 -9.99 20.46 -5.70
CA SER A 284 -9.36 19.99 -6.93
C SER A 284 -10.33 19.89 -8.10
N ILE A 285 -11.62 19.67 -7.82
CA ILE A 285 -12.69 19.48 -8.81
C ILE A 285 -13.88 20.38 -8.41
N PRO A 286 -13.83 21.69 -8.73
CA PRO A 286 -14.91 22.60 -8.45
C PRO A 286 -16.05 22.44 -9.47
N ILE A 287 -17.25 22.93 -9.12
CA ILE A 287 -18.48 22.74 -9.91
C ILE A 287 -18.35 23.32 -11.33
N ASP A 288 -17.69 24.46 -11.48
CA ASP A 288 -17.40 25.10 -12.77
C ASP A 288 -16.62 24.17 -13.71
N ARG A 289 -15.68 23.38 -13.19
CA ARG A 289 -14.94 22.39 -13.99
C ARG A 289 -15.81 21.22 -14.42
N LEU A 290 -16.77 20.79 -13.60
CA LEU A 290 -17.72 19.73 -13.97
C LEU A 290 -18.75 20.23 -15.00
N GLU A 291 -19.21 21.47 -14.88
CA GLU A 291 -20.09 22.10 -15.87
C GLU A 291 -19.34 22.33 -17.20
N HIS A 292 -18.08 22.75 -17.14
CA HIS A 292 -17.25 22.84 -18.34
C HIS A 292 -17.07 21.46 -18.99
N LEU A 293 -16.73 20.43 -18.21
CA LEU A 293 -16.65 19.05 -18.70
C LEU A 293 -17.95 18.62 -19.41
N LYS A 294 -19.12 18.91 -18.82
CA LYS A 294 -20.42 18.63 -19.42
C LYS A 294 -20.59 19.33 -20.76
N SER A 295 -20.19 20.60 -20.86
CA SER A 295 -20.30 21.39 -22.10
C SER A 295 -19.46 20.85 -23.27
N GLN A 296 -18.41 20.07 -22.97
CA GLN A 296 -17.54 19.45 -23.98
C GLN A 296 -18.08 18.11 -24.51
N LEU A 297 -19.14 17.56 -23.90
CA LEU A 297 -19.75 16.31 -24.34
C LEU A 297 -20.80 16.55 -25.43
N SER A 298 -20.81 15.68 -26.44
CA SER A 298 -21.79 15.74 -27.52
C SER A 298 -23.16 15.23 -27.07
N SER A 299 -24.16 16.11 -27.14
CA SER A 299 -25.56 15.81 -26.79
C SER A 299 -26.26 14.85 -27.74
N SER A 300 -25.66 14.48 -28.88
CA SER A 300 -26.23 13.48 -29.79
C SER A 300 -25.73 12.07 -29.52
N THR A 301 -24.55 11.93 -28.91
CA THR A 301 -23.87 10.63 -28.72
C THR A 301 -23.77 10.21 -27.26
N HIS A 302 -23.77 11.15 -26.31
CA HIS A 302 -23.47 10.88 -24.90
C HIS A 302 -24.59 11.30 -23.94
N LEU A 303 -25.86 11.26 -24.38
CA LEU A 303 -27.02 11.70 -23.58
C LEU A 303 -27.11 11.03 -22.20
N GLU A 304 -26.93 9.72 -22.14
CA GLU A 304 -27.02 8.98 -20.88
C GLU A 304 -25.91 9.39 -19.90
N LEU A 305 -24.68 9.53 -20.40
CA LEU A 305 -23.54 9.94 -19.59
C LEU A 305 -23.66 11.39 -19.11
N ILE A 306 -24.20 12.29 -19.94
CA ILE A 306 -24.51 13.67 -19.56
C ILE A 306 -25.52 13.67 -18.41
N GLY A 307 -26.60 12.88 -18.52
CA GLY A 307 -27.61 12.79 -17.46
C GLY A 307 -27.05 12.25 -16.14
N GLN A 308 -26.19 11.23 -16.20
CA GLN A 308 -25.49 10.73 -15.01
C GLN A 308 -24.56 11.79 -14.40
N LEU A 309 -23.83 12.54 -15.24
CA LEU A 309 -22.94 13.60 -14.79
C LEU A 309 -23.72 14.75 -14.13
N GLU A 310 -24.90 15.11 -14.65
CA GLU A 310 -25.79 16.10 -14.04
C GLU A 310 -26.26 15.66 -12.65
N GLU A 311 -26.60 14.38 -12.49
CA GLU A 311 -26.93 13.83 -11.17
C GLU A 311 -25.74 13.93 -10.20
N VAL A 312 -24.51 13.72 -10.67
CA VAL A 312 -23.31 13.92 -9.84
C VAL A 312 -23.16 15.39 -9.47
N ILE A 313 -23.28 16.31 -10.42
CA ILE A 313 -23.12 17.76 -10.20
C ILE A 313 -24.13 18.26 -9.16
N THR A 314 -25.39 17.85 -9.25
CA THR A 314 -26.43 18.29 -8.30
C THR A 314 -26.19 17.81 -6.87
N LYS A 315 -25.48 16.69 -6.69
CA LYS A 315 -25.09 16.15 -5.38
C LYS A 315 -23.84 16.82 -4.80
N VAL A 316 -23.09 17.61 -5.58
CA VAL A 316 -21.95 18.37 -5.06
C VAL A 316 -22.48 19.57 -4.30
N GLU A 317 -22.33 19.62 -2.98
CA GLU A 317 -22.85 20.77 -2.22
C GLU A 317 -22.11 22.07 -2.61
N PRO A 318 -22.82 23.22 -2.68
CA PRO A 318 -22.22 24.53 -2.95
C PRO A 318 -21.10 24.92 -1.97
N LEU A 319 -20.15 25.74 -2.43
CA LEU A 319 -19.11 26.33 -1.58
C LEU A 319 -19.69 27.23 -0.47
N ASP A 320 -20.83 27.88 -0.73
CA ASP A 320 -21.51 28.81 0.20
C ASP A 320 -22.50 28.12 1.14
N SER A 321 -22.57 26.78 1.13
CA SER A 321 -23.21 26.04 2.22
C SER A 321 -22.32 26.17 3.45
N ALA A 322 -22.51 27.29 4.16
CA ALA A 322 -21.97 27.52 5.48
C ALA A 322 -22.04 26.22 6.27
N SER A 323 -20.97 25.92 6.98
CA SER A 323 -20.99 24.98 8.11
C SER A 323 -22.02 25.47 9.13
N SER A 324 -23.29 25.19 8.85
CA SER A 324 -24.43 25.57 9.63
C SER A 324 -24.61 24.49 10.69
N SER A 325 -24.26 24.89 11.91
CA SER A 325 -24.55 24.24 13.20
C SER A 325 -23.74 22.98 13.57
N ARG A 326 -22.67 23.18 14.35
CA ARG A 326 -22.63 22.74 15.77
C ARG A 326 -21.84 23.74 16.61
N ARG A 327 -22.36 24.97 16.73
CA ARG A 327 -22.28 25.70 17.99
C ARG A 327 -23.50 25.28 18.82
N SER A 328 -23.48 24.04 19.33
CA SER A 328 -24.39 23.62 20.39
C SER A 328 -23.62 23.72 21.70
N SER A 329 -23.97 24.75 22.46
CA SER A 329 -24.09 24.76 23.91
C SER A 329 -23.40 23.61 24.64
N ILE A 330 -22.44 23.97 25.48
CA ILE A 330 -22.07 23.20 26.66
C ILE A 330 -23.33 22.96 27.50
N SER A 331 -23.88 21.74 27.43
CA SER A 331 -24.71 21.18 28.50
C SER A 331 -24.08 19.86 28.90
N SER A 332 -23.50 19.87 30.08
CA SER A 332 -23.08 18.70 30.85
C SER A 332 -24.19 17.66 30.87
N HIS A 333 -24.00 16.53 30.19
CA HIS A 333 -24.42 15.20 30.61
C HIS A 333 -23.81 14.16 29.64
N GLU A 334 -23.40 13.03 30.22
CA GLU A 334 -22.72 11.90 29.58
C GLU A 334 -23.35 11.48 28.25
N SER A 335 -22.54 11.37 27.19
CA SER A 335 -22.93 10.71 25.94
C SER A 335 -22.25 9.35 25.86
N PHE A 336 -23.03 8.31 26.09
CA PHE A 336 -22.66 6.92 25.94
C PHE A 336 -22.59 6.55 24.45
N ASN A 337 -21.47 5.99 24.00
CA ASN A 337 -21.40 5.29 22.72
C ASN A 337 -22.06 3.92 22.86
N VAL A 338 -23.28 3.79 22.36
CA VAL A 338 -24.00 2.52 22.28
C VAL A 338 -23.43 1.72 21.10
N LEU A 339 -22.68 0.68 21.40
CA LEU A 339 -22.38 -0.41 20.46
C LEU A 339 -23.51 -1.44 20.58
N ASP A 340 -24.06 -1.89 19.46
CA ASP A 340 -25.24 -2.75 19.36
C ASP A 340 -24.96 -4.23 19.72
N CYS A 341 -24.13 -4.47 20.73
CA CYS A 341 -23.88 -5.77 21.33
C CYS A 341 -23.81 -5.61 22.85
N GLY A 342 -24.89 -5.96 23.54
CA GLY A 342 -25.14 -5.67 24.96
C GLY A 342 -24.15 -6.26 25.97
N ILE A 343 -22.94 -5.69 26.07
CA ILE A 343 -21.98 -5.92 27.16
C ILE A 343 -21.24 -4.59 27.45
N TYR A 344 -21.39 -4.07 28.68
CA TYR A 344 -20.74 -2.83 29.14
C TYR A 344 -19.36 -3.11 29.76
N ARG A 345 -18.32 -2.40 29.31
CA ARG A 345 -17.01 -2.33 29.97
C ARG A 345 -16.83 -0.94 30.59
N VAL A 346 -16.83 -0.87 31.93
CA VAL A 346 -16.60 0.37 32.69
C VAL A 346 -15.08 0.60 32.81
N ILE A 347 -14.58 1.72 32.30
CA ILE A 347 -13.19 2.17 32.53
C ILE A 347 -13.25 3.47 33.36
N SER A 348 -12.86 3.37 34.63
CA SER A 348 -12.69 4.52 35.52
C SER A 348 -11.38 5.25 35.20
N ARG A 349 -11.43 6.57 34.98
CA ARG A 349 -10.25 7.42 34.94
C ARG A 349 -10.24 8.33 36.17
N ARG A 350 -9.30 8.10 37.07
CA ARG A 350 -8.85 9.10 38.05
C ARG A 350 -7.58 9.76 37.53
N GLY A 351 -7.57 11.10 37.58
CA GLY A 351 -6.40 11.88 37.95
C GLY A 351 -5.53 12.41 36.80
N SER A 352 -5.88 13.58 36.32
CA SER A 352 -4.97 14.52 35.64
C SER A 352 -3.99 15.11 36.65
N GLN A 353 -2.68 15.10 36.37
CA GLN A 353 -1.75 16.09 36.91
C GLN A 353 -0.77 16.53 35.81
N SER A 354 -0.50 17.83 35.84
CA SER A 354 0.38 18.63 35.00
C SER A 354 1.84 18.20 35.09
N ASP A 355 2.65 18.60 34.11
CA ASP A 355 3.73 19.58 34.34
C ASP A 355 4.38 20.01 33.01
N GLU A 356 4.60 21.32 32.92
CA GLU A 356 5.48 21.95 31.94
C GLU A 356 6.93 21.81 32.42
N GLU A 357 7.87 21.61 31.49
CA GLU A 357 9.15 22.33 31.37
C GLU A 357 10.23 21.50 30.63
N MET A 358 10.91 22.21 29.74
CA MET A 358 12.35 22.13 29.44
C MET A 358 12.78 21.64 28.05
N SER A 359 13.69 22.47 27.54
CA SER A 359 14.18 22.67 26.19
C SER A 359 15.53 21.97 25.94
N SER A 360 15.95 22.03 24.66
CA SER A 360 17.26 21.65 24.09
C SER A 360 17.50 20.14 23.96
N LEU A 361 17.77 19.59 22.78
CA LEU A 361 18.99 19.83 22.00
C LEU A 361 18.75 19.65 20.48
N LEU A 362 19.18 20.65 19.72
CA LEU A 362 19.51 20.57 18.29
C LEU A 362 20.92 19.96 18.14
N ASN A 363 21.09 18.96 17.27
CA ASN A 363 21.96 19.02 16.07
C ASN A 363 22.39 17.65 15.51
N HIS A 364 22.63 17.68 14.19
CA HIS A 364 23.34 16.72 13.34
C HIS A 364 22.53 15.64 12.61
N SER A 365 21.79 16.04 11.56
CA SER A 365 21.57 15.19 10.37
C SER A 365 21.23 15.94 9.08
N VAL A 366 21.65 17.22 8.93
CA VAL A 366 21.41 18.04 7.72
C VAL A 366 22.54 17.87 6.67
N SER A 367 23.21 16.71 6.61
CA SER A 367 24.36 16.50 5.73
C SER A 367 24.11 15.46 4.63
N GLU A 368 23.00 14.71 4.68
CA GLU A 368 22.74 13.62 3.73
C GLU A 368 21.67 13.93 2.67
N GLU A 369 20.87 15.00 2.85
CA GLU A 369 19.81 15.37 1.91
C GLU A 369 20.30 16.18 0.69
N GLU A 370 21.49 16.77 0.76
CA GLU A 370 22.10 17.50 -0.37
C GLU A 370 22.83 16.58 -1.36
N ARG A 371 23.20 15.36 -0.95
CA ARG A 371 24.03 14.46 -1.77
C ARG A 371 23.26 13.49 -2.67
N LEU A 372 21.93 13.51 -2.62
CA LEU A 372 21.05 12.70 -3.47
C LEU A 372 20.23 13.53 -4.47
N LYS A 373 20.50 14.84 -4.57
CA LYS A 373 19.93 15.72 -5.61
C LYS A 373 20.62 15.61 -6.98
N GLU A 374 21.70 14.84 -7.10
CA GLU A 374 22.45 14.65 -8.36
C GLU A 374 21.80 13.66 -9.35
N PHE A 375 20.62 13.10 -9.03
CA PHE A 375 19.77 12.37 -9.99
C PHE A 375 18.43 13.08 -10.21
N SER A 376 18.43 14.42 -10.22
CA SER A 376 17.32 15.18 -10.82
C SER A 376 17.32 14.96 -12.33
N PHE A 377 16.37 14.19 -12.83
CA PHE A 377 16.01 14.24 -14.24
C PHE A 377 15.72 15.70 -14.60
N VAL A 378 16.43 16.20 -15.60
CA VAL A 378 16.19 17.48 -16.24
C VAL A 378 14.72 17.50 -16.65
N GLN A 379 13.97 18.48 -16.13
CA GLN A 379 12.71 18.90 -16.73
C GLN A 379 13.07 19.56 -18.07
N ASP A 380 13.11 18.77 -19.14
CA ASP A 380 12.91 19.31 -20.47
C ASP A 380 11.40 19.35 -20.71
N GLU A 381 10.87 20.56 -20.77
CA GLU A 381 9.58 20.86 -21.37
C GLU A 381 9.63 20.46 -22.86
N ASP A 382 8.48 20.04 -23.38
CA ASP A 382 8.22 19.68 -24.80
C ASP A 382 8.80 18.36 -25.33
N GLN A 383 8.47 17.25 -24.67
CA GLN A 383 8.30 15.98 -25.39
C GLN A 383 6.90 15.40 -25.16
N VAL A 384 6.24 15.08 -26.28
CA VAL A 384 4.98 14.32 -26.33
C VAL A 384 5.29 12.90 -25.87
N ASP A 385 5.34 12.70 -24.56
CA ASP A 385 5.54 11.38 -23.98
C ASP A 385 4.33 10.51 -24.30
N HIS A 386 4.55 9.52 -25.18
CA HIS A 386 3.71 8.33 -25.31
C HIS A 386 3.89 7.40 -24.11
N GLU A 387 3.89 7.95 -22.89
CA GLU A 387 3.79 7.16 -21.67
C GLU A 387 2.34 6.79 -21.41
N GLU A 388 2.05 5.50 -21.59
CA GLU A 388 0.77 4.85 -21.27
C GLU A 388 0.57 4.83 -19.75
N CYS A 389 0.12 5.96 -19.18
CA CYS A 389 -0.25 6.04 -17.77
C CYS A 389 -1.55 5.25 -17.52
N VAL A 390 -1.41 4.04 -16.98
CA VAL A 390 -2.55 3.27 -16.46
C VAL A 390 -2.74 3.62 -14.99
N CYS A 391 -3.94 4.07 -14.62
CA CYS A 391 -4.22 4.51 -13.26
C CYS A 391 -5.21 3.56 -12.56
N CYS A 392 -4.91 3.20 -11.32
CA CYS A 392 -5.87 2.58 -10.42
C CYS A 392 -6.53 3.68 -9.59
N ALA A 393 -7.78 4.00 -9.93
CA ALA A 393 -8.56 4.97 -9.17
C ALA A 393 -9.15 4.30 -7.91
N ILE A 394 -8.81 4.86 -6.75
CA ILE A 394 -9.20 4.32 -5.45
C ILE A 394 -10.47 4.99 -4.93
N ARG A 395 -11.40 4.20 -4.39
CA ARG A 395 -12.56 4.71 -3.67
C ARG A 395 -12.11 5.38 -2.37
N SER A 396 -12.66 6.56 -2.06
CA SER A 396 -12.53 7.14 -0.73
C SER A 396 -13.26 6.24 0.28
N SER A 397 -12.56 5.76 1.31
CA SER A 397 -13.21 5.07 2.44
C SER A 397 -14.14 6.06 3.16
N PRO A 398 -15.44 5.78 3.31
CA PRO A 398 -16.27 6.52 4.25
C PRO A 398 -15.70 6.28 5.66
N ARG A 399 -15.51 7.36 6.42
CA ARG A 399 -15.11 7.30 7.83
C ARG A 399 -16.25 6.80 8.69
#